data_AF-A0A1I2CKB7-F1
#
_entry.id   AF-A0A1I2CKB7-F1
#
_cell.length_a   1.000
_cell.length_b   1.000
_cell.length_c   1.000
_cell.angle_alpha   90.00
_cell.angle_beta   90.00
_cell.angle_gamma   90.00
#
_symmetry.space_group_name_H-M   'P 1'
#
loop_
_entity.id
_entity.type
_entity.pdbx_description
1 polymer ?
#
loop_
_entity_poly.entity_id
_entity_poly.type
_entity_poly.pdbx_seq_one_letter_code
_entity_poly.pdbx_strand_id
1 'polypeptide(L)'
;MTPQGRALSKEKGAGFVARNWLENDGDGAPQYIAAARWSEGPVIHLSGKRAVAGFAGCAGLQIVIASVDAPHLAQATCEVFDPSRLKHTGALSMKQSDTGWQITTARERTGERLWTRWPKPQPDQYVRINPTKRP
;
A
#
# COMPACT_ATOMS: atom_id res chain seq x y z
N MET A 1 15.10 -4.96 -12.56
CA MET A 1 14.73 -3.59 -12.97
C MET A 1 14.65 -3.56 -14.49
N THR A 2 13.72 -2.81 -15.10
CA THR A 2 13.70 -2.68 -16.57
C THR A 2 14.88 -1.80 -17.04
N PRO A 3 15.26 -1.84 -18.33
CA PRO A 3 16.29 -0.95 -18.86
C PRO A 3 15.98 0.55 -18.71
N GLN A 4 14.71 0.93 -18.59
CA GLN A 4 14.27 2.31 -18.46
C GLN A 4 14.42 2.85 -17.02
N GLY A 5 14.82 2.02 -16.05
CA GLY A 5 14.91 2.39 -14.65
C GLY A 5 13.57 2.30 -13.92
N ARG A 6 13.51 2.86 -12.70
CA ARG A 6 12.28 2.85 -11.90
C ARG A 6 11.34 3.99 -12.33
N ALA A 7 10.05 3.69 -12.37
CA ALA A 7 9.00 4.69 -12.49
C ALA A 7 8.47 5.10 -11.10
N LEU A 8 8.22 6.39 -10.88
CA LEU A 8 7.65 6.91 -9.64
C LEU A 8 6.25 7.48 -9.88
N SER A 9 5.31 7.20 -9.00
CA SER A 9 3.91 7.63 -9.18
C SER A 9 3.66 9.14 -8.96
N LYS A 10 4.71 9.92 -8.65
CA LYS A 10 4.61 11.36 -8.41
C LYS A 10 5.87 12.09 -8.86
N GLU A 11 5.68 13.20 -9.56
CA GLU A 11 6.75 14.12 -9.97
C GLU A 11 7.43 14.84 -8.80
N LYS A 12 6.73 15.01 -7.67
CA LYS A 12 7.21 15.78 -6.50
C LYS A 12 6.63 15.30 -5.18
N GLY A 13 7.30 15.69 -4.10
CA GLY A 13 6.99 15.29 -2.72
C GLY A 13 7.69 13.99 -2.33
N ALA A 14 8.01 13.85 -1.04
CA ALA A 14 8.84 12.76 -0.51
C ALA A 14 10.21 12.63 -1.22
N GLY A 15 10.79 13.76 -1.65
CA GLY A 15 12.00 13.78 -2.51
C GLY A 15 13.24 13.12 -1.90
N PHE A 16 13.38 13.12 -0.57
CA PHE A 16 14.45 12.37 0.11
C PHE A 16 14.30 10.86 -0.12
N VAL A 17 13.09 10.32 0.05
CA VAL A 17 12.80 8.89 -0.17
C VAL A 17 12.94 8.53 -1.64
N ALA A 18 12.38 9.35 -2.53
CA ALA A 18 12.47 9.16 -3.98
C ALA A 18 13.92 9.13 -4.46
N ARG A 19 14.74 10.09 -4.04
CA ARG A 19 16.17 10.14 -4.38
C ARG A 19 16.89 8.91 -3.89
N ASN A 20 16.71 8.53 -2.62
CA ASN A 20 17.38 7.36 -2.05
C ASN A 20 17.00 6.06 -2.78
N TRP A 21 15.74 5.91 -3.20
CA TRP A 21 15.32 4.75 -4.00
C TRP A 21 16.00 4.72 -5.37
N LEU A 22 15.97 5.84 -6.11
CA LEU A 22 16.59 5.92 -7.43
C LEU A 22 18.11 5.72 -7.35
N GLU A 23 18.77 6.36 -6.39
CA GLU A 23 20.21 6.26 -6.15
C GLU A 23 20.64 4.82 -5.84
N ASN A 24 19.91 4.11 -4.97
CA ASN A 24 20.21 2.70 -4.65
C ASN A 24 19.95 1.75 -5.83
N ASP A 25 19.15 2.16 -6.80
CA ASP A 25 18.95 1.44 -8.06
C ASP A 25 19.99 1.81 -9.14
N GLY A 26 20.92 2.72 -8.84
CA GLY A 26 21.91 3.24 -9.79
C GLY A 26 21.33 4.25 -10.79
N ASP A 27 20.15 4.81 -10.50
CA ASP A 27 19.43 5.75 -11.33
C ASP A 27 19.62 7.19 -10.83
N GLY A 28 20.47 7.95 -11.52
CA GLY A 28 20.73 9.36 -11.19
C GLY A 28 19.64 10.34 -11.65
N ALA A 29 18.55 9.85 -12.26
CA ALA A 29 17.51 10.73 -12.77
C ALA A 29 16.80 11.51 -11.63
N PRO A 30 16.44 12.78 -11.85
CA PRO A 30 15.62 13.50 -10.90
C PRO A 30 14.19 12.92 -10.86
N GLN A 31 13.50 13.09 -9.72
CA GLN A 31 12.18 12.48 -9.47
C GLN A 31 11.16 12.74 -10.58
N TYR A 32 11.11 13.95 -11.16
CA TYR A 32 10.16 14.27 -12.22
C TYR A 32 10.42 13.47 -13.51
N ILE A 33 11.68 13.13 -13.82
CA ILE A 33 12.03 12.27 -14.96
C ILE A 33 11.61 10.83 -14.68
N ALA A 34 11.88 10.32 -13.48
CA ALA A 34 11.41 8.99 -13.07
C ALA A 34 9.87 8.92 -13.05
N ALA A 35 9.20 10.03 -12.72
CA ALA A 35 7.75 10.10 -12.76
C ALA A 35 7.17 10.09 -14.17
N ALA A 36 7.87 10.68 -15.15
CA ALA A 36 7.46 10.61 -16.55
C ALA A 36 7.49 9.18 -17.13
N ARG A 37 8.19 8.23 -16.47
CA ARG A 37 8.19 6.80 -16.83
C ARG A 37 6.96 6.06 -16.27
N TRP A 38 6.20 6.69 -15.40
CA TRP A 38 4.99 6.10 -14.83
C TRP A 38 3.92 6.02 -15.91
N SER A 39 3.40 4.81 -16.13
CA SER A 39 2.27 4.56 -17.01
C SER A 39 1.05 4.20 -16.18
N GLU A 40 -0.13 4.48 -16.73
CA GLU A 40 -1.37 3.97 -16.15
C GLU A 40 -1.36 2.44 -16.16
N GLY A 41 -1.94 1.86 -15.11
CA GLY A 41 -1.91 0.43 -14.91
C GLY A 41 -2.83 0.02 -13.77
N PRO A 42 -2.71 -1.21 -13.28
CA PRO A 42 -3.62 -1.75 -12.27
C PRO A 42 -3.37 -1.15 -10.87
N VAL A 43 -2.36 -0.28 -10.70
CA VAL A 43 -2.06 0.42 -9.44
C VAL A 43 -2.49 1.88 -9.55
N ILE A 44 -3.43 2.28 -8.71
CA ILE A 44 -3.96 3.62 -8.59
C ILE A 44 -3.36 4.27 -7.34
N HIS A 45 -2.65 5.37 -7.51
CA HIS A 45 -2.07 6.11 -6.38
C HIS A 45 -2.86 7.39 -6.12
N LEU A 46 -3.54 7.45 -4.97
CA LEU A 46 -4.32 8.61 -4.52
C LEU A 46 -3.50 9.43 -3.52
N SER A 47 -3.06 10.61 -3.94
CA SER A 47 -2.27 11.49 -3.10
C SER A 47 -3.10 12.66 -2.54
N GLY A 48 -3.25 12.67 -1.21
CA GLY A 48 -3.90 13.73 -0.46
C GLY A 48 -5.44 13.63 -0.42
N LYS A 49 -6.04 14.44 0.44
CA LYS A 49 -7.49 14.41 0.74
C LYS A 49 -8.36 14.66 -0.49
N ARG A 50 -7.93 15.54 -1.40
CA ARG A 50 -8.68 15.87 -2.62
C ARG A 50 -8.76 14.71 -3.61
N ALA A 51 -7.64 14.00 -3.83
CA ALA A 51 -7.61 12.85 -4.72
C ALA A 51 -8.47 11.71 -4.17
N VAL A 52 -8.38 11.47 -2.86
CA VAL A 52 -9.21 10.46 -2.18
C VAL A 52 -10.70 10.82 -2.23
N ALA A 53 -11.08 12.06 -1.92
CA ALA A 53 -12.50 12.47 -1.95
C ALA A 53 -13.12 12.48 -3.36
N GLY A 54 -12.30 12.69 -4.41
CA GLY A 54 -12.77 12.70 -5.80
C GLY A 54 -12.72 11.34 -6.49
N PHE A 55 -12.31 10.27 -5.80
CA PHE A 55 -12.16 8.96 -6.42
C PHE A 55 -13.48 8.19 -6.40
N ALA A 56 -14.03 7.93 -7.60
CA ALA A 56 -15.34 7.29 -7.76
C ALA A 56 -15.34 5.79 -7.41
N GLY A 57 -14.17 5.15 -7.40
CA GLY A 57 -14.04 3.72 -7.12
C GLY A 57 -13.11 3.01 -8.10
N CYS A 58 -12.99 1.71 -7.91
CA CYS A 58 -12.03 0.83 -8.58
C CYS A 58 -12.68 -0.54 -8.86
N ALA A 59 -12.14 -1.27 -9.83
CA ALA A 59 -12.53 -2.63 -10.17
C ALA A 59 -11.64 -3.68 -9.45
N GLY A 60 -12.10 -4.92 -9.37
CA GLY A 60 -11.56 -5.92 -8.42
C GLY A 60 -10.07 -6.26 -8.54
N LEU A 61 -9.48 -6.22 -9.73
CA LEU A 61 -8.05 -6.53 -9.92
C LEU A 61 -7.11 -5.34 -9.66
N GLN A 62 -7.66 -4.16 -9.36
CA GLN A 62 -6.89 -2.96 -9.12
C GLN A 62 -6.42 -2.87 -7.67
N ILE A 63 -5.29 -2.19 -7.48
CA ILE A 63 -4.73 -1.83 -6.18
C ILE A 63 -4.84 -0.32 -6.02
N VAL A 64 -5.47 0.14 -4.95
CA VAL A 64 -5.51 1.55 -4.59
C VAL A 64 -4.56 1.79 -3.42
N ILE A 65 -3.56 2.66 -3.61
CA ILE A 65 -2.68 3.14 -2.54
C ILE A 65 -3.06 4.58 -2.21
N ALA A 66 -3.50 4.84 -0.99
CA ALA A 66 -3.94 6.17 -0.55
C ALA A 66 -2.98 6.75 0.49
N SER A 67 -2.61 8.02 0.32
CA SER A 67 -1.72 8.71 1.27
C SER A 67 -2.44 9.30 2.49
N VAL A 68 -3.76 9.20 2.54
CA VAL A 68 -4.64 9.63 3.64
C VAL A 68 -5.74 8.57 3.83
N ASP A 69 -6.38 8.56 5.00
CA ASP A 69 -7.45 7.61 5.29
C ASP A 69 -8.59 7.71 4.26
N ALA A 70 -9.08 6.55 3.82
CA ALA A 70 -10.09 6.44 2.76
C ALA A 70 -11.30 5.59 3.22
N PRO A 71 -12.00 5.98 4.29
CA PRO A 71 -13.07 5.16 4.89
C PRO A 71 -14.24 4.88 3.94
N HIS A 72 -14.53 5.77 3.00
CA HIS A 72 -15.59 5.57 2.00
C HIS A 72 -15.24 4.47 0.97
N LEU A 73 -13.97 4.07 0.88
CA LEU A 73 -13.52 2.97 0.03
C LEU A 73 -13.40 1.63 0.79
N ALA A 74 -13.81 1.57 2.06
CA ALA A 74 -13.69 0.36 2.88
C ALA A 74 -14.50 -0.84 2.33
N GLN A 75 -15.52 -0.57 1.52
CA GLN A 75 -16.37 -1.57 0.86
C GLN A 75 -16.09 -1.67 -0.65
N ALA A 76 -15.00 -1.07 -1.14
CA ALA A 76 -14.64 -1.18 -2.54
C ALA A 76 -14.35 -2.64 -2.90
N THR A 77 -14.65 -3.03 -4.14
CA THR A 77 -14.38 -4.39 -4.63
C THR A 77 -12.90 -4.65 -4.91
N CYS A 78 -12.06 -3.62 -4.84
CA CYS A 78 -10.63 -3.68 -5.10
C CYS A 78 -9.82 -3.63 -3.79
N GLU A 79 -8.53 -3.91 -3.87
CA GLU A 79 -7.64 -3.85 -2.72
C GLU A 79 -7.20 -2.41 -2.41
N VAL A 80 -7.65 -1.88 -1.27
CA VAL A 80 -7.31 -0.53 -0.83
C VAL A 80 -6.31 -0.58 0.32
N PHE A 81 -5.20 0.14 0.19
CA PHE A 81 -4.18 0.35 1.21
C PHE A 81 -4.09 1.84 1.55
N ASP A 82 -4.77 2.22 2.62
CA ASP A 82 -4.69 3.56 3.22
C ASP A 82 -3.76 3.54 4.45
N PRO A 83 -3.51 4.68 5.11
CA PRO A 83 -2.66 4.72 6.30
C PRO A 83 -3.15 3.86 7.46
N SER A 84 -4.47 3.64 7.59
CA SER A 84 -5.02 2.73 8.61
C SER A 84 -4.53 1.31 8.38
N ARG A 85 -4.68 0.79 7.15
CA ARG A 85 -4.19 -0.56 6.79
C ARG A 85 -2.67 -0.66 6.77
N LEU A 86 -1.98 0.34 6.20
CA LEU A 86 -0.52 0.34 6.06
C LEU A 86 0.22 0.33 7.40
N LYS A 87 -0.39 0.83 8.49
CA LYS A 87 0.17 0.72 9.85
C LYS A 87 0.34 -0.74 10.30
N HIS A 88 -0.44 -1.67 9.75
CA HIS A 88 -0.38 -3.10 10.11
C HIS A 88 0.56 -3.90 9.20
N THR A 89 0.95 -3.37 8.04
CA THR A 89 1.78 -4.06 7.05
C THR A 89 3.19 -3.48 6.93
N GLY A 90 3.34 -2.17 7.17
CA GLY A 90 4.50 -1.40 6.74
C GLY A 90 4.55 -1.26 5.22
N ALA A 91 5.76 -1.13 4.67
CA ALA A 91 5.97 -1.05 3.23
C ALA A 91 5.49 -2.33 2.52
N LEU A 92 5.04 -2.18 1.28
CA LEU A 92 4.54 -3.27 0.46
C LEU A 92 5.42 -3.45 -0.77
N SER A 93 5.68 -4.70 -1.13
CA SER A 93 6.15 -5.09 -2.46
C SER A 93 5.08 -5.94 -3.11
N MET A 94 4.74 -5.63 -4.36
CA MET A 94 3.66 -6.29 -5.08
C MET A 94 4.17 -6.73 -6.44
N LYS A 95 3.94 -8.00 -6.78
CA LYS A 95 4.25 -8.57 -8.09
C LYS A 95 2.98 -9.17 -8.68
N GLN A 96 2.66 -8.80 -9.90
CA GLN A 96 1.56 -9.42 -10.63
C GLN A 96 2.00 -10.81 -11.12
N SER A 97 1.17 -11.83 -10.89
CA SER A 97 1.29 -13.19 -11.41
C SER A 97 0.01 -13.61 -12.13
N ASP A 98 0.05 -14.75 -12.82
CA ASP A 98 -1.10 -15.30 -13.55
C ASP A 98 -2.32 -15.60 -12.64
N THR A 99 -2.07 -15.75 -11.35
CA THR A 99 -3.07 -16.04 -10.30
C THR A 99 -3.49 -14.81 -9.49
N GLY A 100 -2.99 -13.62 -9.81
CA GLY A 100 -3.29 -12.37 -9.11
C GLY A 100 -2.08 -11.65 -8.53
N TRP A 101 -2.27 -10.89 -7.46
CA TRP A 101 -1.20 -10.13 -6.81
C TRP A 101 -0.47 -10.96 -5.75
N GLN A 102 0.84 -11.11 -5.91
CA GLN A 102 1.72 -11.59 -4.84
C GLN A 102 2.20 -10.39 -4.04
N ILE A 103 1.70 -10.26 -2.81
CA ILE A 103 2.01 -9.16 -1.90
C ILE A 103 2.98 -9.66 -0.84
N THR A 104 4.04 -8.90 -0.61
CA THR A 104 5.00 -9.12 0.47
C THR A 104 5.03 -7.87 1.34
N THR A 105 4.81 -8.02 2.64
CA THR A 105 4.80 -6.89 3.57
C THR A 105 6.13 -6.77 4.33
N ALA A 106 6.48 -5.54 4.75
CA ALA A 106 7.62 -5.33 5.62
C ALA A 106 7.45 -6.10 6.94
N ARG A 107 6.25 -6.12 7.52
CA ARG A 107 5.96 -6.85 8.75
C ARG A 107 6.22 -8.36 8.59
N GLU A 108 5.79 -8.99 7.50
CA GLU A 108 6.08 -10.40 7.21
C GLU A 108 7.59 -10.67 7.09
N ARG A 109 8.32 -9.78 6.41
CA ARG A 109 9.76 -9.96 6.17
C ARG A 109 10.62 -9.70 7.40
N THR A 110 10.24 -8.75 8.25
CA THR A 110 11.07 -8.31 9.37
C THR A 110 10.60 -8.80 10.73
N GLY A 111 9.35 -9.31 10.82
CA GLY A 111 8.71 -9.72 12.06
C GLY A 111 8.42 -8.58 13.03
N GLU A 112 8.16 -8.95 14.28
CA GLU A 112 7.88 -8.03 15.40
C GLU A 112 9.16 -7.67 16.15
N ARG A 113 9.96 -6.78 15.58
CA ARG A 113 11.18 -6.29 16.26
C ARG A 113 10.80 -5.42 17.45
N LEU A 114 11.64 -5.40 18.50
CA LEU A 114 11.41 -4.64 19.74
C LEU A 114 11.15 -3.14 19.52
N TRP A 115 11.76 -2.55 18.49
CA TRP A 115 11.60 -1.14 18.15
C TRP A 115 10.49 -0.88 17.10
N THR A 116 9.86 -1.92 16.57
CA THR A 116 8.76 -1.78 15.62
C THR A 116 7.44 -1.87 16.39
N ARG A 117 6.84 -0.71 16.64
CA ARG A 117 5.57 -0.57 17.40
C ARG A 117 4.37 -0.87 16.50
N TRP A 118 4.26 -2.11 16.01
CA TRP A 118 3.11 -2.55 15.24
C TRP A 118 1.83 -2.42 16.08
N PRO A 119 0.70 -1.98 15.49
CA PRO A 119 -0.58 -2.06 16.18
C PRO A 119 -0.88 -3.53 16.49
N LYS A 120 -1.40 -3.78 17.69
CA LYS A 120 -1.84 -5.13 18.05
C LYS A 120 -2.92 -5.58 17.05
N PRO A 121 -2.92 -6.85 16.62
CA PRO A 121 -4.07 -7.40 15.90
C PRO A 121 -5.32 -7.09 16.72
N GLN A 122 -6.38 -6.58 16.08
CA GLN A 122 -7.67 -6.63 16.74
C GLN A 122 -7.96 -8.13 16.94
N PRO A 123 -8.17 -8.60 18.18
CA PRO A 123 -8.61 -9.97 18.35
C PRO A 123 -9.92 -10.10 17.58
N ASP A 124 -10.02 -11.13 16.73
CA ASP A 124 -11.31 -11.53 16.20
C ASP A 124 -12.27 -11.56 17.38
N GLN A 125 -13.37 -10.80 17.29
CA GLN A 125 -14.38 -10.76 18.33
C GLN A 125 -15.05 -12.14 18.32
N TYR A 126 -14.39 -13.14 18.91
CA TYR A 126 -15.01 -14.36 19.35
C TYR A 126 -16.06 -13.92 20.35
N VAL A 127 -17.29 -13.74 19.86
CA VAL A 127 -18.47 -13.77 20.71
C VAL A 127 -18.40 -15.12 21.39
N ARG A 128 -17.93 -15.15 22.63
CA ARG A 128 -18.14 -16.27 23.52
C ARG A 128 -19.66 -16.35 23.70
N ILE A 129 -20.32 -17.07 22.81
CA ILE A 129 -21.65 -17.60 23.10
C ILE A 129 -21.39 -18.54 24.27
N ASN A 130 -21.60 -18.04 25.50
CA ASN A 130 -21.61 -18.87 26.69
C ASN A 130 -22.60 -20.00 26.42
N PRO A 131 -22.20 -21.28 26.35
CA PRO A 131 -23.17 -22.34 26.48
C PRO A 131 -23.73 -22.23 27.89
N THR A 132 -25.01 -21.82 27.95
CA THR A 132 -25.82 -21.81 29.15
C THR A 132 -25.66 -23.12 29.91
N LYS A 133 -25.50 -22.96 31.23
CA LYS A 133 -25.46 -23.95 32.30
C LYS A 133 -26.13 -25.28 31.93
N ARG A 134 -25.42 -26.39 32.17
CA ARG A 134 -26.07 -27.69 32.38
C ARG A 134 -26.02 -28.04 33.88
N PRO A 135 -27.09 -28.70 34.38
CA PRO A 135 -27.35 -28.91 35.81
C PRO A 135 -26.33 -29.81 36.48
#